data_AF-M0BR40-F1
#
_entry.id   AF-M0BR40-F1
#
_cell.length_a   1.000
_cell.length_b   1.000
_cell.length_c   1.000
_cell.angle_alpha   90.00
_cell.angle_beta   90.00
_cell.angle_gamma   90.00
#
_symmetry.space_group_name_H-M   'P 1'
#
loop_
_entity.id
_entity.type
_entity.pdbx_description
1 polymer ?
#
loop_
_entity_poly.entity_id
_entity_poly.type
_entity_poly.pdbx_seq_one_letter_code
_entity_poly.pdbx_strand_id
1 'polypeptide(L)'
;MTDREPPDERDHQSPDEPTTVTDHDGDPSSESTARAAGRFASRRSVLASVGSVAGALGLTRVLGVDRVLDPPEGTVSVETALVHPGPGDGGIDPSTIQSRTRTVPADWRARVEAAFDLHERLLATRLPGYLNSAVVPGSYEDGTARISIHASPDELGAIPRTIGELVSTLDIEWHGIFEGIGVRVTRTEVIDDIRDADVEREDHLALGWSIDPVPGGVRCQTGGHAATLTPALYDVDGNPTFGTALHAFRDTEQFHGTAITVPIDGRSEPETVGLASTALTDSDVAIGTPTNGHTPGSVLGNRGQLTIRGQLTRWGLADRVARGVTLAKVGGSTGYTSGPIHGIDAATCVTADGCRLGQVTWGNESTLGNGDSGSVTVDPDPAGVDGALVASVNSARTWWPGQNHCWGIAAHALTSAHGYHF
;
A
#
# COMPACT_ATOMS: atom_id res chain seq x y z
N MET A 1 8.96 -70.42 32.46
CA MET A 1 9.17 -70.87 31.08
C MET A 1 9.85 -69.73 30.36
N THR A 2 11.18 -69.66 30.53
CA THR A 2 12.22 -70.01 29.52
C THR A 2 12.32 -68.91 28.45
N ASP A 3 13.25 -67.95 28.55
CA ASP A 3 14.72 -68.01 28.30
C ASP A 3 15.12 -67.93 26.82
N ARG A 4 16.17 -67.10 26.59
CA ARG A 4 17.19 -67.08 25.52
C ARG A 4 17.02 -66.15 24.30
N GLU A 5 17.75 -65.03 24.40
CA GLU A 5 18.89 -64.53 23.58
C GLU A 5 18.96 -64.68 22.03
N PRO A 6 19.60 -63.68 21.35
CA PRO A 6 19.92 -63.61 19.92
C PRO A 6 21.26 -64.33 19.60
N PRO A 7 21.71 -64.55 18.32
CA PRO A 7 22.43 -63.53 17.50
C PRO A 7 22.38 -63.76 15.96
N ASP A 8 22.93 -62.85 15.13
CA ASP A 8 24.21 -63.04 14.40
C ASP A 8 24.41 -61.98 13.30
N GLU A 9 25.57 -61.31 13.35
CA GLU A 9 26.18 -60.49 12.31
C GLU A 9 26.92 -61.38 11.30
N ARG A 10 27.03 -60.93 10.04
CA ARG A 10 28.24 -60.95 9.18
C ARG A 10 27.89 -60.46 7.78
N ASP A 11 28.41 -59.30 7.40
CA ASP A 11 29.64 -59.09 6.61
C ASP A 11 29.48 -59.44 5.12
N HIS A 12 29.51 -58.42 4.27
CA HIS A 12 30.34 -58.43 3.07
C HIS A 12 30.79 -57.02 2.68
N GLN A 13 32.11 -56.88 2.78
CA GLN A 13 33.05 -55.85 2.36
C GLN A 13 32.81 -55.19 0.99
N SER A 14 33.10 -53.88 0.93
CA SER A 14 33.53 -53.11 -0.25
C SER A 14 34.87 -53.63 -0.81
N PRO A 15 35.28 -53.20 -2.02
CA PRO A 15 36.26 -52.11 -2.04
C PRO A 15 36.20 -51.12 -3.24
N ASP A 16 36.71 -49.92 -2.93
CA ASP A 16 37.63 -49.06 -3.70
C ASP A 16 37.19 -48.32 -4.99
N GLU A 17 36.90 -47.02 -4.77
CA GLU A 17 37.54 -45.81 -5.36
C GLU A 17 38.84 -46.01 -6.19
N PRO A 18 39.18 -45.12 -7.17
CA PRO A 18 39.72 -43.79 -6.84
C PRO A 18 39.43 -42.60 -7.79
N THR A 19 39.24 -41.45 -7.13
CA THR A 19 39.76 -40.08 -7.37
C THR A 19 40.22 -39.63 -8.77
N THR A 20 39.76 -38.43 -9.16
CA THR A 20 40.70 -37.35 -9.57
C THR A 20 40.13 -35.96 -9.24
N VAL A 21 40.96 -35.23 -8.50
CA VAL A 21 40.88 -33.79 -8.23
C VAL A 21 41.42 -33.03 -9.44
N THR A 22 40.76 -31.94 -9.82
CA THR A 22 41.45 -30.75 -10.36
C THR A 22 40.68 -29.51 -9.93
N ASP A 23 41.36 -28.68 -9.14
CA ASP A 23 41.10 -27.25 -8.97
C ASP A 23 41.09 -26.53 -10.32
N HIS A 24 40.09 -25.68 -10.53
CA HIS A 24 40.27 -24.49 -11.35
C HIS A 24 39.42 -23.34 -10.81
N ASP A 25 40.14 -22.35 -10.28
CA ASP A 25 39.71 -20.97 -10.13
C ASP A 25 39.06 -20.46 -11.41
N GLY A 26 37.91 -19.80 -11.25
CA GLY A 26 37.17 -19.21 -12.35
C GLY A 26 36.01 -18.37 -11.84
N ASP A 27 36.36 -17.19 -11.31
CA ASP A 27 35.48 -16.03 -11.19
C ASP A 27 34.88 -15.69 -12.57
N PRO A 28 33.56 -15.48 -12.66
CA PRO A 28 33.09 -14.34 -13.44
C PRO A 28 32.04 -13.55 -12.68
N SER A 29 32.49 -12.70 -11.78
CA SER A 29 32.00 -11.34 -11.71
C SER A 29 32.08 -10.69 -13.10
N SER A 30 31.09 -9.85 -13.41
CA SER A 30 30.98 -8.99 -14.61
C SER A 30 30.37 -9.61 -15.89
N GLU A 31 29.04 -9.78 -15.94
CA GLU A 31 28.28 -9.44 -17.19
C GLU A 31 26.74 -9.39 -17.10
N SER A 32 26.08 -9.39 -15.92
CA SER A 32 24.61 -9.22 -15.86
C SER A 32 24.13 -7.84 -15.35
N THR A 33 25.02 -6.99 -14.86
CA THR A 33 24.69 -5.65 -14.33
C THR A 33 24.54 -4.55 -15.40
N ALA A 34 24.68 -4.87 -16.69
CA ALA A 34 24.65 -3.88 -17.78
C ALA A 34 23.37 -3.91 -18.65
N ARG A 35 22.36 -4.75 -18.34
CA ARG A 35 21.09 -4.79 -19.13
C ARG A 35 19.84 -4.25 -18.44
N ALA A 36 19.95 -3.74 -17.21
CA ALA A 36 18.83 -3.09 -16.50
C ALA A 36 18.83 -1.55 -16.59
N ALA A 37 19.87 -0.93 -17.17
CA ALA A 37 20.04 0.53 -17.20
C ALA A 37 19.44 1.23 -18.44
N GLY A 38 18.56 0.58 -19.19
CA GLY A 38 18.08 1.11 -20.48
C GLY A 38 16.61 0.84 -20.73
N ARG A 39 15.71 1.43 -19.94
CA ARG A 39 14.28 1.53 -20.28
C ARG A 39 13.46 2.62 -19.57
N PHE A 40 14.10 3.62 -18.96
CA PHE A 40 13.41 4.85 -18.52
C PHE A 40 13.64 5.97 -19.54
N ALA A 41 13.06 5.80 -20.73
CA ALA A 41 12.88 6.89 -21.68
C ALA A 41 11.71 6.59 -22.63
N SER A 42 10.63 7.36 -22.45
CA SER A 42 9.53 7.62 -23.40
C SER A 42 8.56 6.48 -23.70
N ARG A 43 7.32 6.66 -23.25
CA ARG A 43 6.18 6.98 -24.15
C ARG A 43 5.09 7.73 -23.40
N ARG A 44 4.66 8.83 -24.01
CA ARG A 44 3.55 9.70 -23.61
C ARG A 44 2.23 8.92 -23.61
N SER A 45 1.40 9.14 -22.60
CA SER A 45 -0.04 9.29 -22.78
C SER A 45 -0.45 10.60 -22.11
N VAL A 46 -0.67 11.60 -22.96
CA VAL A 46 -1.35 12.84 -22.61
C VAL A 46 -2.83 12.52 -22.62
N LEU A 47 -3.50 12.56 -21.47
CA LEU A 47 -4.94 12.81 -21.42
C LEU A 47 -5.14 14.22 -20.88
N ALA A 48 -5.22 15.15 -21.83
CA ALA A 48 -5.71 16.49 -21.62
C ALA A 48 -7.24 16.46 -21.65
N SER A 49 -7.84 16.73 -20.49
CA SER A 49 -8.91 17.71 -20.29
C SER A 49 -9.82 18.07 -21.47
N VAL A 50 -11.12 17.79 -21.32
CA VAL A 50 -12.20 18.56 -21.95
C VAL A 50 -13.17 19.03 -20.88
N GLY A 51 -13.27 20.35 -20.70
CA GLY A 51 -14.48 21.00 -20.18
C GLY A 51 -14.43 21.51 -18.73
N SER A 52 -13.83 22.68 -18.52
CA SER A 52 -14.45 23.80 -17.77
C SER A 52 -13.58 25.05 -17.85
N VAL A 53 -14.01 25.98 -18.70
CA VAL A 53 -13.50 27.34 -18.82
C VAL A 53 -14.16 28.21 -17.75
N ALA A 54 -13.38 28.69 -16.76
CA ALA A 54 -13.50 30.02 -16.15
C ALA A 54 -12.51 30.15 -14.96
N GLY A 55 -11.48 30.99 -15.12
CA GLY A 55 -10.57 31.34 -14.02
C GLY A 55 -9.10 31.38 -14.42
N ALA A 56 -8.77 32.11 -15.50
CA ALA A 56 -7.41 32.25 -15.99
C ALA A 56 -6.58 33.21 -15.12
N LEU A 57 -5.74 32.65 -14.24
CA LEU A 57 -4.44 33.22 -13.85
C LEU A 57 -3.50 32.06 -13.56
N GLY A 58 -2.46 31.88 -14.37
CA GLY A 58 -1.35 30.96 -14.05
C GLY A 58 -0.75 30.22 -15.24
N LEU A 59 -0.07 30.93 -16.14
CA LEU A 59 0.87 30.33 -17.07
C LEU A 59 2.15 31.16 -17.15
N THR A 60 3.06 30.88 -16.22
CA THR A 60 4.50 31.07 -16.41
C THR A 60 5.21 29.83 -15.89
N ARG A 61 5.30 28.80 -16.74
CA ARG A 61 6.23 27.68 -16.59
C ARG A 61 7.22 27.71 -17.75
N VAL A 62 8.28 28.49 -17.60
CA VAL A 62 9.55 28.29 -18.32
C VAL A 62 10.64 28.77 -17.35
N LEU A 63 11.34 27.82 -16.71
CA LEU A 63 12.47 28.04 -15.80
C LEU A 63 12.13 28.91 -14.57
N GLY A 64 11.32 28.40 -13.64
CA GLY A 64 10.90 29.12 -12.43
C GLY A 64 11.76 28.77 -11.20
N VAL A 65 13.04 29.13 -11.24
CA VAL A 65 13.91 29.28 -10.08
C VAL A 65 13.95 30.79 -9.86
N ASP A 66 12.91 31.33 -9.22
CA ASP A 66 12.83 32.74 -8.89
C ASP A 66 12.11 32.90 -7.55
N ARG A 67 12.96 33.04 -6.51
CA ARG A 67 12.74 33.79 -5.26
C ARG A 67 11.57 33.35 -4.39
N VAL A 68 11.90 32.65 -3.30
CA VAL A 68 11.08 32.61 -2.10
C VAL A 68 11.97 32.88 -0.88
N LEU A 69 12.07 34.16 -0.50
CA LEU A 69 12.71 34.58 0.75
C LEU A 69 11.74 34.57 1.94
N ASP A 70 10.43 34.34 1.70
CA ASP A 70 9.39 34.19 2.72
C ASP A 70 8.41 33.08 2.31
N PRO A 71 7.93 32.21 3.24
CA PRO A 71 6.92 31.22 2.91
C PRO A 71 5.68 31.90 2.30
N PRO A 72 5.03 31.28 1.30
CA PRO A 72 3.88 31.89 0.64
C PRO A 72 2.79 32.19 1.67
N GLU A 73 2.38 33.46 1.76
CA GLU A 73 1.30 33.88 2.66
C GLU A 73 -0.08 33.53 2.08
N GLY A 74 -1.05 33.31 2.97
CA GLY A 74 -2.45 33.09 2.60
C GLY A 74 -2.84 31.62 2.49
N THR A 75 -3.80 31.32 1.62
CA THR A 75 -4.37 29.98 1.48
C THR A 75 -4.41 29.53 0.02
N VAL A 76 -4.38 28.23 -0.18
CA VAL A 76 -4.38 27.56 -1.48
C VAL A 76 -5.39 26.42 -1.50
N SER A 77 -5.96 26.13 -2.66
CA SER A 77 -6.86 24.99 -2.83
C SER A 77 -6.07 23.72 -3.11
N VAL A 78 -6.39 22.64 -2.40
CA VAL A 78 -5.86 21.29 -2.65
C VAL A 78 -7.02 20.33 -2.94
N GLU A 79 -6.84 19.46 -3.93
CA GLU A 79 -7.76 18.36 -4.19
C GLU A 79 -7.62 17.30 -3.10
N THR A 80 -8.70 17.00 -2.39
CA THR A 80 -8.71 16.08 -1.24
C THR A 80 -9.38 14.74 -1.50
N ALA A 81 -10.24 14.66 -2.51
CA ALA A 81 -10.88 13.40 -2.88
C ALA A 81 -11.30 13.41 -4.34
N LEU A 82 -11.39 12.21 -4.91
CA LEU A 82 -12.07 11.93 -6.17
C LEU A 82 -13.34 11.17 -5.82
N VAL A 83 -14.50 11.65 -6.27
CA VAL A 83 -15.80 11.08 -5.92
C VAL A 83 -16.67 10.86 -7.14
N HIS A 84 -17.58 9.90 -7.06
CA HIS A 84 -18.53 9.57 -8.12
C HIS A 84 -19.95 9.43 -7.53
N PRO A 85 -21.02 9.61 -8.34
CA PRO A 85 -22.41 9.54 -7.86
C PRO A 85 -22.87 8.11 -7.49
N GLY A 86 -22.03 7.10 -7.67
CA GLY A 86 -22.35 5.68 -7.59
C GLY A 86 -22.12 4.96 -8.93
N PRO A 87 -22.05 3.63 -8.94
CA PRO A 87 -22.00 2.87 -10.19
C PRO A 87 -23.37 2.91 -10.91
N GLY A 88 -23.34 3.02 -12.23
CA GLY A 88 -24.50 2.75 -13.10
C GLY A 88 -24.60 1.27 -13.46
N ASP A 89 -25.45 0.94 -14.44
CA ASP A 89 -25.59 -0.42 -14.96
C ASP A 89 -24.27 -0.85 -15.66
N GLY A 90 -23.40 -1.54 -14.92
CA GLY A 90 -22.18 -2.17 -15.44
C GLY A 90 -20.85 -1.50 -15.07
N GLY A 91 -20.83 -0.43 -14.28
CA GLY A 91 -19.57 0.22 -13.90
C GLY A 91 -19.70 1.66 -13.42
N ILE A 92 -18.57 2.34 -13.25
CA ILE A 92 -18.51 3.80 -13.07
C ILE A 92 -18.15 4.43 -14.41
N ASP A 93 -18.86 5.47 -14.82
CA ASP A 93 -18.42 6.30 -15.95
C ASP A 93 -17.28 7.23 -15.46
N PRO A 94 -16.03 7.06 -15.93
CA PRO A 94 -14.90 7.85 -15.46
C PRO A 94 -15.08 9.36 -15.69
N SER A 95 -15.90 9.75 -16.67
CA SER A 95 -16.20 11.16 -16.94
C SER A 95 -17.07 11.82 -15.87
N THR A 96 -17.71 11.03 -15.01
CA THR A 96 -18.53 11.51 -13.88
C THR A 96 -17.74 11.70 -12.59
N ILE A 97 -16.46 11.33 -12.57
CA ILE A 97 -15.59 11.52 -11.39
C ILE A 97 -15.35 13.01 -11.16
N GLN A 98 -15.62 13.46 -9.94
CA GLN A 98 -15.49 14.84 -9.52
C GLN A 98 -14.42 14.99 -8.46
N SER A 99 -13.63 16.06 -8.59
CA SER A 99 -12.68 16.50 -7.58
C SER A 99 -13.40 17.23 -6.45
N ARG A 100 -13.08 16.87 -5.19
CA ARG A 100 -13.42 17.67 -4.01
C ARG A 100 -12.18 18.41 -3.54
N THR A 101 -12.26 19.71 -3.46
CA THR A 101 -11.16 20.55 -3.00
C THR A 101 -11.38 21.12 -1.61
N ARG A 102 -10.31 21.43 -0.91
CA ARG A 102 -10.31 22.19 0.35
C ARG A 102 -9.24 23.28 0.31
N THR A 103 -9.55 24.41 0.93
CA THR A 103 -8.59 25.50 1.14
C THR A 103 -7.73 25.22 2.37
N VAL A 104 -6.41 25.28 2.23
CA VAL A 104 -5.40 25.04 3.28
C VAL A 104 -4.37 26.18 3.33
N PRO A 105 -3.63 26.37 4.43
CA PRO A 105 -2.53 27.34 4.48
C PRO A 105 -1.46 27.06 3.41
N ALA A 106 -1.01 28.12 2.73
CA ALA A 106 -0.09 28.00 1.61
C ALA A 106 1.32 27.55 2.04
N ASP A 107 1.78 28.01 3.21
CA ASP A 107 3.03 27.65 3.87
C ASP A 107 3.05 26.16 4.28
N TRP A 108 1.95 25.68 4.88
CA TRP A 108 1.77 24.26 5.21
C TRP A 108 1.87 23.39 3.96
N ARG A 109 1.15 23.74 2.89
CA ARG A 109 1.21 23.01 1.62
C ARG A 109 2.64 22.97 1.08
N ALA A 110 3.34 24.10 1.06
CA ALA A 110 4.71 24.18 0.54
C ALA A 110 5.67 23.26 1.31
N ARG A 111 5.53 23.17 2.64
CA ARG A 111 6.38 22.31 3.48
C ARG A 111 6.05 20.83 3.35
N VAL A 112 4.77 20.48 3.20
CA VAL A 112 4.37 19.09 2.92
C VAL A 112 4.86 18.64 1.55
N GLU A 113 4.76 19.49 0.52
CA GLU A 113 5.31 19.21 -0.82
C GLU A 113 6.83 19.02 -0.77
N ALA A 114 7.54 19.89 -0.05
CA ALA A 114 8.98 19.75 0.15
C ALA A 114 9.36 18.46 0.90
N ALA A 115 8.55 18.02 1.87
CA ALA A 115 8.76 16.75 2.54
C ALA A 115 8.54 15.54 1.61
N PHE A 116 7.54 15.62 0.72
CA PHE A 116 7.33 14.63 -0.33
C PHE A 116 8.53 14.54 -1.29
N ASP A 117 9.00 15.67 -1.79
CA ASP A 117 10.14 15.72 -2.72
C ASP A 117 11.43 15.18 -2.08
N LEU A 118 11.69 15.54 -0.82
CA LEU A 118 12.84 15.01 -0.08
C LEU A 118 12.70 13.50 0.15
N HIS A 119 11.49 13.03 0.48
CA HIS A 119 11.24 11.62 0.71
C HIS A 119 11.47 10.78 -0.55
N GLU A 120 10.98 11.23 -1.71
CA GLU A 120 11.22 10.57 -3.00
C GLU A 120 12.72 10.48 -3.31
N ARG A 121 13.48 11.57 -3.09
CA ARG A 121 14.94 11.59 -3.28
C ARG A 121 15.66 10.64 -2.34
N LEU A 122 15.24 10.56 -1.07
CA LEU A 122 15.79 9.60 -0.10
C LEU A 122 15.58 8.16 -0.59
N LEU A 123 14.38 7.82 -1.05
CA LEU A 123 14.07 6.49 -1.57
C LEU A 123 14.89 6.13 -2.80
N ALA A 124 15.17 7.11 -3.68
CA ALA A 124 16.00 6.91 -4.86
C ALA A 124 17.46 6.54 -4.53
N THR A 125 17.96 6.89 -3.34
CA THR A 125 19.34 6.55 -2.92
C THR A 125 19.53 5.08 -2.53
N ARG A 126 18.44 4.33 -2.28
CA ARG A 126 18.46 2.90 -1.92
C ARG A 126 19.43 2.58 -0.77
N LEU A 127 19.31 3.30 0.33
CA LEU A 127 20.21 3.15 1.48
C LEU A 127 20.18 1.72 2.04
N PRO A 128 21.35 1.07 2.20
CA PRO A 128 21.44 -0.18 2.94
C PRO A 128 20.86 -0.04 4.35
N GLY A 129 20.18 -1.08 4.84
CA GLY A 129 19.59 -1.10 6.18
C GLY A 129 18.36 -0.21 6.35
N TYR A 130 17.84 0.39 5.28
CA TYR A 130 16.59 1.14 5.29
C TYR A 130 15.40 0.18 5.37
N LEU A 131 14.61 0.26 6.43
CA LEU A 131 13.49 -0.66 6.64
C LEU A 131 12.20 -0.04 6.13
N ASN A 132 11.90 1.18 6.57
CA ASN A 132 10.74 1.91 6.09
C ASN A 132 10.80 3.41 6.39
N SER A 133 9.81 4.12 5.86
CA SER A 133 9.67 5.56 6.03
C SER A 133 8.30 6.07 5.67
N ALA A 134 7.95 7.26 6.15
CA ALA A 134 6.72 7.94 5.76
C ALA A 134 6.84 9.46 5.91
N VAL A 135 6.08 10.20 5.10
CA VAL A 135 5.84 11.62 5.32
C VAL A 135 4.73 11.79 6.35
N VAL A 136 4.96 12.65 7.33
CA VAL A 136 4.06 12.96 8.44
C VAL A 136 3.77 14.47 8.40
N PRO A 137 2.68 14.88 7.74
CA PRO A 137 2.21 16.26 7.81
C PRO A 137 1.96 16.69 9.25
N GLY A 138 2.38 17.90 9.61
CA GLY A 138 2.01 18.54 10.87
C GLY A 138 0.62 19.16 10.79
N SER A 139 0.15 19.69 11.93
CA SER A 139 -1.10 20.43 11.96
C SER A 139 -1.00 21.72 11.13
N TYR A 140 -2.15 22.29 10.77
CA TYR A 140 -2.20 23.58 10.09
C TYR A 140 -1.64 24.73 10.93
N GLU A 141 -1.74 24.64 12.26
CA GLU A 141 -1.25 25.66 13.19
C GLU A 141 0.27 25.61 13.33
N ASP A 142 0.83 24.40 13.39
CA ASP A 142 2.28 24.22 13.48
C ASP A 142 2.98 24.48 12.15
N GLY A 143 2.25 24.34 11.03
CA GLY A 143 2.78 24.52 9.68
C GLY A 143 4.01 23.65 9.43
N THR A 144 4.10 22.46 10.03
CA THR A 144 5.30 21.60 9.95
C THR A 144 5.06 20.38 9.07
N ALA A 145 6.15 19.73 8.67
CA ALA A 145 6.11 18.39 8.07
C ALA A 145 7.30 17.59 8.61
N ARG A 146 7.24 16.26 8.56
CA ARG A 146 8.34 15.41 9.00
C ARG A 146 8.47 14.18 8.11
N ILE A 147 9.70 13.72 7.90
CA ILE A 147 9.96 12.37 7.39
C ILE A 147 10.34 11.47 8.56
N SER A 148 9.54 10.43 8.81
CA SER A 148 9.89 9.37 9.75
C SER A 148 10.65 8.29 8.99
N ILE A 149 11.81 7.85 9.51
CA ILE A 149 12.65 6.82 8.92
C ILE A 149 12.93 5.76 9.98
N HIS A 150 12.75 4.50 9.64
CA HIS A 150 13.16 3.36 10.44
C HIS A 150 14.28 2.61 9.74
N ALA A 151 15.33 2.31 10.50
CA ALA A 151 16.51 1.66 9.97
C ALA A 151 17.07 0.60 10.92
N SER A 152 17.73 -0.38 10.31
CA SER A 152 18.46 -1.42 11.02
C SER A 152 19.59 -0.82 11.87
N PRO A 153 19.97 -1.47 12.98
CA PRO A 153 20.96 -0.94 13.92
C PRO A 153 22.32 -0.62 13.30
N ASP A 154 22.74 -1.42 12.33
CA ASP A 154 24.09 -1.41 11.78
C ASP A 154 24.34 -0.20 10.86
N GLU A 155 23.28 0.41 10.32
CA GLU A 155 23.34 1.47 9.30
C GLU A 155 22.89 2.86 9.80
N LEU A 156 22.61 3.00 11.11
CA LEU A 156 22.14 4.25 11.70
C LEU A 156 23.13 5.43 11.55
N GLY A 157 24.43 5.14 11.42
CA GLY A 157 25.45 6.17 11.22
C GLY A 157 25.55 6.69 9.77
N ALA A 158 25.04 5.94 8.78
CA ALA A 158 25.07 6.34 7.38
C ALA A 158 23.91 7.30 7.04
N ILE A 159 22.73 7.06 7.60
CA ILE A 159 21.49 7.76 7.25
C ILE A 159 21.56 9.28 7.50
N PRO A 160 21.96 9.79 8.68
CA PRO A 160 22.07 11.23 8.90
C PRO A 160 23.07 11.91 7.96
N ARG A 161 24.16 11.21 7.59
CA ARG A 161 25.16 11.73 6.65
C ARG A 161 24.58 11.84 5.24
N THR A 162 23.92 10.80 4.74
CA THR A 162 23.27 10.84 3.43
C THR A 162 22.16 11.89 3.39
N ILE A 163 21.37 12.04 4.46
CA ILE A 163 20.38 13.12 4.53
C ILE A 163 21.07 14.48 4.46
N GLY A 164 22.14 14.70 5.21
CA GLY A 164 22.92 15.93 5.17
C GLY A 164 23.50 16.22 3.78
N GLU A 165 24.03 15.20 3.11
CA GLU A 165 24.52 15.28 1.74
C GLU A 165 23.40 15.63 0.75
N LEU A 166 22.28 14.91 0.80
CA LEU A 166 21.10 15.19 -0.04
C LEU A 166 20.63 16.63 0.14
N VAL A 167 20.44 17.08 1.38
CA VAL A 167 20.03 18.44 1.69
C VAL A 167 21.08 19.45 1.19
N SER A 168 22.38 19.14 1.30
CA SER A 168 23.44 20.00 0.78
C SER A 168 23.53 20.07 -0.75
N THR A 169 23.05 19.04 -1.45
CA THR A 169 22.95 19.02 -2.92
C THR A 169 21.70 19.71 -3.46
N LEU A 170 20.74 20.06 -2.58
CA LEU A 170 19.64 20.92 -2.96
C LEU A 170 20.20 22.35 -3.08
N ASP A 171 20.34 22.81 -4.32
CA ASP A 171 20.78 24.17 -4.66
C ASP A 171 20.03 25.23 -3.82
N ILE A 172 20.73 26.34 -3.55
CA ILE A 172 20.54 27.37 -2.52
C ILE A 172 19.22 28.16 -2.63
N GLU A 173 18.07 27.48 -2.68
CA GLU A 173 16.71 28.05 -2.58
C GLU A 173 15.82 27.30 -1.58
N TRP A 174 16.28 26.18 -1.01
CA TRP A 174 15.49 25.33 -0.10
C TRP A 174 15.67 25.65 1.40
N HIS A 175 16.66 26.47 1.77
CA HIS A 175 17.04 26.65 3.18
C HIS A 175 15.92 27.24 4.07
N GLY A 176 15.07 28.13 3.55
CA GLY A 176 13.94 28.68 4.30
C GLY A 176 12.73 27.75 4.44
N ILE A 177 12.59 26.77 3.54
CA ILE A 177 11.47 25.80 3.56
C ILE A 177 11.76 24.68 4.58
N PHE A 178 13.03 24.37 4.84
CA PHE A 178 13.44 23.38 5.85
C PHE A 178 13.23 23.85 7.29
N GLU A 179 13.08 25.15 7.54
CA GLU A 179 12.64 25.64 8.86
C GLU A 179 11.21 25.15 9.13
N GLY A 180 11.08 23.96 9.73
CA GLY A 180 9.79 23.30 9.99
C GLY A 180 9.63 21.94 9.33
N ILE A 181 10.62 21.48 8.54
CA ILE A 181 10.70 20.09 8.07
C ILE A 181 11.68 19.33 8.96
N GLY A 182 11.15 18.37 9.74
CA GLY A 182 11.97 17.50 10.58
C GLY A 182 12.30 16.18 9.89
N VAL A 183 13.45 15.58 10.22
CA VAL A 183 13.70 14.15 9.95
C VAL A 183 13.87 13.43 11.28
N ARG A 184 13.08 12.38 11.50
CA ARG A 184 13.20 11.51 12.68
C ARG A 184 13.67 10.15 12.24
N VAL A 185 14.86 9.76 12.69
CA VAL A 185 15.40 8.42 12.47
C VAL A 185 15.20 7.60 13.74
N THR A 186 14.52 6.46 13.61
CA THR A 186 14.26 5.52 14.70
C THR A 186 15.05 4.24 14.46
N ARG A 187 15.81 3.83 15.47
CA ARG A 187 16.44 2.52 15.50
C ARG A 187 15.37 1.44 15.65
N THR A 188 15.34 0.49 14.74
CA THR A 188 14.44 -0.67 14.81
C THR A 188 15.27 -1.93 14.77
N GLU A 189 15.08 -2.80 15.76
CA GLU A 189 15.70 -4.13 15.76
C GLU A 189 14.98 -5.01 14.74
N VAL A 190 15.75 -5.75 13.95
CA VAL A 190 15.23 -6.73 13.00
C VAL A 190 15.23 -8.07 13.73
N ILE A 191 14.08 -8.72 13.88
CA ILE A 191 13.99 -10.09 14.40
C ILE A 191 13.56 -10.98 13.25
N ASP A 192 14.29 -12.07 13.01
CA ASP A 192 14.02 -13.05 11.94
C ASP A 192 12.76 -13.91 12.19
N ASP A 193 12.13 -13.78 13.37
CA ASP A 193 11.07 -14.65 13.87
C ASP A 193 9.86 -13.79 14.30
N ILE A 194 9.05 -13.37 13.33
CA ILE A 194 7.77 -12.72 13.58
C ILE A 194 6.81 -13.78 14.11
N ARG A 195 6.63 -13.81 15.43
CA ARG A 195 5.61 -14.65 16.05
C ARG A 195 4.25 -14.02 15.83
N ASP A 196 3.44 -14.67 15.01
CA ASP A 196 2.02 -14.39 14.89
C ASP A 196 1.35 -14.61 16.24
N ALA A 197 0.85 -13.54 16.86
CA ALA A 197 -0.09 -13.68 17.95
C ALA A 197 -1.42 -14.17 17.38
N ASP A 198 -1.72 -15.45 17.58
CA ASP A 198 -3.04 -16.04 17.34
C ASP A 198 -4.03 -15.39 18.32
N VAL A 199 -4.82 -14.44 17.82
CA VAL A 199 -5.99 -13.94 18.52
C VAL A 199 -7.20 -14.59 17.86
N GLU A 200 -7.87 -15.49 18.57
CA GLU A 200 -9.17 -16.03 18.15
C GLU A 200 -10.16 -14.87 17.94
N ARG A 201 -10.69 -14.72 16.72
CA ARG A 201 -11.66 -13.66 16.37
C ARG A 201 -12.75 -14.20 15.44
N GLU A 202 -13.93 -13.61 15.55
CA GLU A 202 -15.12 -13.99 14.78
C GLU A 202 -14.91 -13.72 13.28
N ASP A 203 -15.06 -14.75 12.46
CA ASP A 203 -15.01 -14.63 11.00
C ASP A 203 -16.23 -13.85 10.47
N HIS A 204 -15.96 -12.79 9.69
CA HIS A 204 -17.01 -12.04 9.01
C HIS A 204 -17.32 -12.67 7.65
N LEU A 205 -18.27 -13.60 7.67
CA LEU A 205 -18.84 -14.25 6.49
C LEU A 205 -19.68 -13.26 5.67
N ALA A 206 -19.84 -13.54 4.37
CA ALA A 206 -20.85 -12.86 3.58
C ALA A 206 -22.23 -13.22 4.15
N LEU A 207 -22.94 -12.20 4.68
CA LEU A 207 -24.25 -12.36 5.31
C LEU A 207 -25.25 -12.95 4.30
N GLY A 208 -26.03 -13.95 4.73
CA GLY A 208 -26.85 -14.86 3.91
C GLY A 208 -28.02 -14.27 3.11
N TRP A 209 -27.82 -13.17 2.39
CA TRP A 209 -28.68 -12.67 1.31
C TRP A 209 -27.92 -12.66 -0.01
N SER A 210 -28.64 -12.51 -1.13
CA SER A 210 -28.07 -12.36 -2.49
C SER A 210 -26.80 -11.52 -2.42
N ILE A 211 -25.64 -12.17 -2.55
CA ILE A 211 -24.33 -11.52 -2.47
C ILE A 211 -24.03 -10.73 -3.75
N ASP A 212 -25.02 -10.40 -4.55
CA ASP A 212 -24.84 -9.63 -5.77
C ASP A 212 -25.45 -8.23 -5.61
N PRO A 213 -24.63 -7.16 -5.69
CA PRO A 213 -23.17 -7.20 -5.87
C PRO A 213 -22.41 -7.63 -4.58
N VAL A 214 -21.26 -8.29 -4.75
CA VAL A 214 -20.44 -8.87 -3.67
C VAL A 214 -19.76 -7.75 -2.89
N PRO A 215 -20.05 -7.59 -1.59
CA PRO A 215 -19.50 -6.48 -0.82
C PRO A 215 -18.00 -6.66 -0.55
N GLY A 216 -17.29 -5.54 -0.41
CA GLY A 216 -15.96 -5.51 0.15
C GLY A 216 -15.96 -5.73 1.68
N GLY A 217 -14.79 -5.98 2.24
CA GLY A 217 -14.61 -6.21 3.68
C GLY A 217 -15.07 -7.59 4.16
N VAL A 218 -15.49 -8.47 3.26
CA VAL A 218 -15.83 -9.87 3.57
C VAL A 218 -14.62 -10.78 3.35
N ARG A 219 -14.59 -11.89 4.08
CA ARG A 219 -13.57 -12.92 3.89
C ARG A 219 -13.67 -13.52 2.48
N CYS A 220 -12.53 -13.80 1.88
CA CYS A 220 -12.39 -14.65 0.69
C CYS A 220 -11.30 -15.70 0.89
N GLN A 221 -11.23 -16.64 -0.05
CA GLN A 221 -10.16 -17.62 -0.14
C GLN A 221 -9.52 -17.61 -1.52
N THR A 222 -8.20 -17.71 -1.54
CA THR A 222 -7.39 -17.79 -2.77
C THR A 222 -6.36 -18.90 -2.60
N GLY A 223 -6.40 -19.94 -3.45
CA GLY A 223 -5.48 -21.09 -3.32
C GLY A 223 -5.42 -21.71 -1.90
N GLY A 224 -6.54 -21.75 -1.20
CA GLY A 224 -6.65 -22.27 0.18
C GLY A 224 -6.30 -21.31 1.32
N HIS A 225 -6.00 -20.03 1.04
CA HIS A 225 -5.63 -19.03 2.05
C HIS A 225 -6.72 -18.01 2.27
N ALA A 226 -6.96 -17.65 3.53
CA ALA A 226 -7.90 -16.61 3.89
C ALA A 226 -7.35 -15.21 3.62
N ALA A 227 -8.17 -14.39 2.99
CA ALA A 227 -7.93 -12.96 2.81
C ALA A 227 -9.26 -12.20 2.91
N THR A 228 -9.23 -10.92 2.57
CA THR A 228 -10.39 -10.04 2.52
C THR A 228 -10.54 -9.46 1.13
N LEU A 229 -11.78 -9.35 0.64
CA LEU A 229 -12.07 -8.60 -0.59
C LEU A 229 -12.04 -7.09 -0.33
N THR A 230 -11.43 -6.33 -1.23
CA THR A 230 -11.64 -4.88 -1.30
C THR A 230 -13.09 -4.59 -1.76
N PRO A 231 -13.59 -3.34 -1.62
CA PRO A 231 -14.68 -2.87 -2.47
C PRO A 231 -14.36 -3.08 -3.96
N ALA A 232 -15.37 -2.89 -4.80
CA ALA A 232 -15.18 -2.83 -6.25
C ALA A 232 -14.00 -1.90 -6.60
N LEU A 233 -13.05 -2.47 -7.35
CA LEU A 233 -11.98 -1.73 -8.02
C LEU A 233 -12.40 -1.53 -9.46
N TYR A 234 -12.35 -0.30 -9.93
CA TYR A 234 -12.66 0.04 -11.31
C TYR A 234 -11.38 0.23 -12.10
N ASP A 235 -11.26 -0.45 -13.24
CA ASP A 235 -10.16 -0.20 -14.18
C ASP A 235 -10.29 1.18 -14.85
N VAL A 236 -9.35 1.54 -15.71
CA VAL A 236 -9.32 2.85 -16.40
C VAL A 236 -10.56 3.13 -17.25
N ASP A 237 -11.26 2.08 -17.69
CA ASP A 237 -12.47 2.16 -18.51
C ASP A 237 -13.75 2.14 -17.65
N GLY A 238 -13.61 1.96 -16.33
CA GLY A 238 -14.73 1.93 -15.39
C GLY A 238 -15.34 0.55 -15.19
N ASN A 239 -14.68 -0.53 -15.61
CA ASN A 239 -15.18 -1.89 -15.41
C ASN A 239 -14.90 -2.39 -13.99
N PRO A 240 -15.90 -2.99 -13.31
CA PRO A 240 -15.74 -3.48 -11.94
C PRO A 240 -14.91 -4.77 -11.88
N THR A 241 -13.94 -4.81 -10.96
CA THR A 241 -13.05 -5.95 -10.69
C THR A 241 -12.97 -6.25 -9.20
N PHE A 242 -12.70 -7.52 -8.88
CA PHE A 242 -12.40 -7.92 -7.50
C PHE A 242 -10.96 -7.55 -7.15
N GLY A 243 -10.73 -7.09 -5.92
CA GLY A 243 -9.39 -6.87 -5.37
C GLY A 243 -9.17 -7.65 -4.09
N THR A 244 -7.96 -8.13 -3.86
CA THR A 244 -7.51 -8.70 -2.59
C THR A 244 -5.98 -8.63 -2.47
N ALA A 245 -5.40 -9.17 -1.40
CA ALA A 245 -3.95 -9.24 -1.21
C ALA A 245 -3.29 -10.21 -2.21
N LEU A 246 -2.18 -9.80 -2.83
CA LEU A 246 -1.41 -10.69 -3.70
C LEU A 246 -0.68 -11.77 -2.89
N HIS A 247 -0.11 -11.43 -1.74
CA HIS A 247 0.57 -12.41 -0.88
C HIS A 247 -0.35 -13.51 -0.31
N ALA A 248 -1.67 -13.41 -0.47
CA ALA A 248 -2.58 -14.51 -0.16
C ALA A 248 -2.44 -15.67 -1.16
N PHE A 249 -1.90 -15.41 -2.36
CA PHE A 249 -1.61 -16.42 -3.37
C PHE A 249 -0.21 -17.01 -3.11
N ARG A 250 -0.15 -18.27 -2.67
CA ARG A 250 1.12 -18.95 -2.35
C ARG A 250 2.03 -19.17 -3.56
N ASP A 251 1.44 -19.39 -4.73
CA ASP A 251 2.15 -19.74 -5.95
C ASP A 251 1.86 -18.69 -7.02
N THR A 252 2.84 -17.84 -7.29
CA THR A 252 2.74 -16.80 -8.31
C THR A 252 2.78 -17.40 -9.73
N GLU A 253 3.32 -18.60 -9.92
CA GLU A 253 3.33 -19.29 -11.21
C GLU A 253 1.92 -19.78 -11.60
N GLN A 254 1.08 -20.08 -10.61
CA GLN A 254 -0.32 -20.46 -10.78
C GLN A 254 -1.30 -19.31 -10.53
N PHE A 255 -0.81 -18.08 -10.40
CA PHE A 255 -1.64 -16.92 -10.07
C PHE A 255 -2.80 -16.75 -11.05
N HIS A 256 -2.53 -16.75 -12.36
CA HIS A 256 -3.55 -16.53 -13.38
C HIS A 256 -4.57 -17.68 -13.42
N GLY A 257 -5.85 -17.33 -13.31
CA GLY A 257 -6.96 -18.28 -13.32
C GLY A 257 -7.23 -18.93 -11.96
N THR A 258 -6.45 -18.63 -10.92
CA THR A 258 -6.76 -19.10 -9.56
C THR A 258 -8.10 -18.54 -9.10
N ALA A 259 -8.96 -19.42 -8.57
CA ALA A 259 -10.28 -19.06 -8.08
C ALA A 259 -10.19 -18.16 -6.84
N ILE A 260 -10.99 -17.10 -6.85
CA ILE A 260 -11.30 -16.27 -5.68
C ILE A 260 -12.68 -16.71 -5.21
N THR A 261 -12.75 -17.31 -4.03
CA THR A 261 -14.00 -17.85 -3.47
C THR A 261 -14.42 -17.09 -2.22
N VAL A 262 -15.73 -17.00 -1.97
CA VAL A 262 -16.30 -16.33 -0.81
C VAL A 262 -17.12 -17.34 0.00
N PRO A 263 -16.83 -17.56 1.29
CA PRO A 263 -17.70 -18.33 2.15
C PRO A 263 -18.98 -17.53 2.46
N ILE A 264 -20.13 -18.17 2.26
CA ILE A 264 -21.46 -17.58 2.45
C ILE A 264 -22.13 -18.26 3.64
N ASP A 265 -22.69 -17.47 4.54
CA ASP A 265 -23.41 -18.00 5.69
C ASP A 265 -24.58 -18.91 5.27
N GLY A 266 -24.73 -20.04 5.95
CA GLY A 266 -25.73 -21.07 5.62
C GLY A 266 -25.42 -21.95 4.40
N ARG A 267 -24.26 -21.81 3.74
CA ARG A 267 -23.79 -22.71 2.67
C ARG A 267 -22.58 -23.52 3.13
N SER A 268 -22.51 -24.78 2.70
CA SER A 268 -21.40 -25.68 3.06
C SER A 268 -20.15 -25.47 2.20
N GLU A 269 -20.33 -25.01 0.96
CA GLU A 269 -19.25 -24.79 0.00
C GLU A 269 -19.09 -23.29 -0.31
N PRO A 270 -17.86 -22.77 -0.42
CA PRO A 270 -17.62 -21.39 -0.82
C PRO A 270 -17.96 -21.18 -2.31
N GLU A 271 -18.44 -19.99 -2.64
CA GLU A 271 -18.85 -19.64 -4.00
C GLU A 271 -17.70 -18.98 -4.76
N THR A 272 -17.45 -19.38 -6.00
CA THR A 272 -16.40 -18.74 -6.84
C THR A 272 -16.95 -17.47 -7.46
N VAL A 273 -16.45 -16.32 -7.01
CA VAL A 273 -16.92 -14.99 -7.45
C VAL A 273 -16.03 -14.37 -8.52
N GLY A 274 -14.75 -14.75 -8.58
CA GLY A 274 -13.81 -14.24 -9.56
C GLY A 274 -12.66 -15.20 -9.85
N LEU A 275 -11.92 -14.90 -10.91
CA LEU A 275 -10.66 -15.57 -11.28
C LEU A 275 -9.54 -14.54 -11.29
N ALA A 276 -8.44 -14.83 -10.60
CA ALA A 276 -7.27 -13.95 -10.57
C ALA A 276 -6.73 -13.70 -11.98
N SER A 277 -6.54 -12.44 -12.34
CA SER A 277 -6.22 -12.01 -13.70
C SER A 277 -4.98 -11.12 -13.78
N THR A 278 -4.72 -10.27 -12.77
CA THR A 278 -3.53 -9.40 -12.74
C THR A 278 -2.90 -9.33 -11.35
N ALA A 279 -1.58 -9.49 -11.28
CA ALA A 279 -0.79 -9.33 -10.07
C ALA A 279 -0.07 -7.96 -10.08
N LEU A 280 -0.40 -7.09 -9.13
CA LEU A 280 0.25 -5.80 -8.93
C LEU A 280 1.31 -5.96 -7.83
N THR A 281 2.47 -6.49 -8.20
CA THR A 281 3.51 -6.95 -7.25
C THR A 281 4.09 -5.83 -6.39
N ASP A 282 4.25 -4.64 -6.96
CA ASP A 282 4.76 -3.45 -6.26
C ASP A 282 3.79 -2.90 -5.20
N SER A 283 2.51 -3.21 -5.35
CA SER A 283 1.40 -2.76 -4.49
C SER A 283 0.84 -3.89 -3.62
N ASP A 284 1.27 -5.13 -3.88
CA ASP A 284 0.78 -6.35 -3.24
C ASP A 284 -0.73 -6.55 -3.38
N VAL A 285 -1.27 -6.21 -4.55
CA VAL A 285 -2.70 -6.34 -4.86
C VAL A 285 -2.90 -7.35 -5.97
N ALA A 286 -3.83 -8.27 -5.76
CA ALA A 286 -4.33 -9.18 -6.78
C ALA A 286 -5.66 -8.66 -7.31
N ILE A 287 -5.80 -8.62 -8.63
CA ILE A 287 -7.03 -8.28 -9.34
C ILE A 287 -7.67 -9.55 -9.88
N GLY A 288 -8.99 -9.66 -9.72
CA GLY A 288 -9.80 -10.77 -10.21
C GLY A 288 -10.88 -10.31 -11.16
N THR A 289 -11.00 -11.01 -12.29
CA THR A 289 -12.11 -10.83 -13.22
C THR A 289 -13.36 -11.52 -12.65
N PRO A 290 -14.52 -10.84 -12.61
CA PRO A 290 -15.76 -11.44 -12.14
C PRO A 290 -16.17 -12.67 -12.96
N THR A 291 -16.77 -13.68 -12.32
CA THR A 291 -17.23 -14.91 -12.97
C THR A 291 -18.56 -15.40 -12.37
N ASN A 292 -19.18 -16.39 -13.00
CA ASN A 292 -20.43 -17.03 -12.55
C ASN A 292 -21.62 -16.07 -12.33
N GLY A 293 -21.61 -14.90 -12.99
CA GLY A 293 -22.66 -13.89 -12.85
C GLY A 293 -22.48 -12.95 -11.65
N HIS A 294 -21.43 -13.12 -10.86
CA HIS A 294 -21.13 -12.23 -9.75
C HIS A 294 -20.51 -10.92 -10.22
N THR A 295 -20.75 -9.86 -9.46
CA THR A 295 -20.11 -8.55 -9.66
C THR A 295 -19.64 -7.99 -8.33
N PRO A 296 -18.48 -7.31 -8.25
CA PRO A 296 -18.02 -6.68 -7.02
C PRO A 296 -18.82 -5.40 -6.76
N GLY A 297 -19.09 -5.11 -5.49
CA GLY A 297 -19.89 -3.97 -5.06
C GLY A 297 -19.07 -2.84 -4.41
N SER A 298 -19.49 -1.59 -4.65
CA SER A 298 -19.01 -0.40 -3.93
C SER A 298 -19.65 -0.25 -2.56
N VAL A 299 -19.74 -1.35 -1.79
CA VAL A 299 -20.32 -1.39 -0.45
C VAL A 299 -19.46 -2.26 0.46
N LEU A 300 -19.43 -1.94 1.77
CA LEU A 300 -18.76 -2.75 2.77
C LEU A 300 -19.75 -3.65 3.53
N GLY A 301 -19.40 -4.93 3.66
CA GLY A 301 -20.29 -6.00 4.12
C GLY A 301 -20.43 -6.18 5.63
N ASN A 302 -19.88 -5.27 6.46
CA ASN A 302 -19.98 -5.39 7.92
C ASN A 302 -21.13 -4.53 8.47
N ARG A 303 -21.80 -5.01 9.53
CA ARG A 303 -23.00 -4.48 10.21
C ARG A 303 -23.34 -3.01 9.86
N GLY A 304 -24.11 -2.82 8.78
CA GLY A 304 -24.47 -1.52 8.21
C GLY A 304 -23.70 -1.26 6.92
N GLN A 305 -24.36 -1.47 5.76
CA GLN A 305 -23.73 -1.28 4.45
C GLN A 305 -23.21 0.15 4.29
N LEU A 306 -21.89 0.32 4.38
CA LEU A 306 -21.23 1.59 4.10
C LEU A 306 -20.96 1.67 2.60
N THR A 307 -21.57 2.63 1.93
CA THR A 307 -21.38 2.79 0.47
C THR A 307 -20.09 3.54 0.19
N ILE A 308 -19.25 3.02 -0.70
CA ILE A 308 -18.07 3.69 -1.20
C ILE A 308 -18.48 4.71 -2.26
N ARG A 309 -17.95 5.93 -2.13
CA ARG A 309 -18.27 7.06 -3.01
C ARG A 309 -17.05 7.62 -3.73
N GLY A 310 -15.90 6.98 -3.58
CA GLY A 310 -14.64 7.44 -4.12
C GLY A 310 -13.47 7.18 -3.20
N GLN A 311 -12.44 7.99 -3.35
CA GLN A 311 -11.16 7.82 -2.69
C GLN A 311 -10.51 9.14 -2.27
N LEU A 312 -9.64 9.06 -1.26
CA LEU A 312 -8.77 10.16 -0.88
C LEU A 312 -7.60 10.28 -1.86
N THR A 313 -7.24 11.53 -2.17
CA THR A 313 -6.00 11.84 -2.89
C THR A 313 -4.81 11.90 -1.93
N ARG A 314 -3.59 12.07 -2.47
CA ARG A 314 -2.37 12.31 -1.66
C ARG A 314 -2.57 13.48 -0.68
N TRP A 315 -3.12 14.58 -1.18
CA TRP A 315 -3.44 15.77 -0.40
C TRP A 315 -4.64 15.58 0.53
N GLY A 316 -5.60 14.72 0.16
CA GLY A 316 -6.66 14.27 1.03
C GLY A 316 -6.12 13.63 2.30
N LEU A 317 -5.25 12.63 2.14
CA LEU A 317 -4.58 11.99 3.26
C LEU A 317 -3.77 13.00 4.10
N ALA A 318 -3.05 13.91 3.46
CA ALA A 318 -2.30 14.95 4.18
C ALA A 318 -3.19 15.87 5.02
N ASP A 319 -4.31 16.30 4.47
CA ASP A 319 -5.33 17.08 5.20
C ASP A 319 -5.91 16.30 6.38
N ARG A 320 -6.14 14.98 6.25
CA ARG A 320 -6.65 14.14 7.34
C ARG A 320 -5.63 14.01 8.46
N VAL A 321 -4.35 13.82 8.14
CA VAL A 321 -3.27 13.81 9.13
C VAL A 321 -3.20 15.15 9.87
N ALA A 322 -3.18 16.27 9.13
CA ALA A 322 -3.11 17.61 9.73
C ALA A 322 -4.29 17.92 10.66
N ARG A 323 -5.44 17.30 10.42
CA ARG A 323 -6.66 17.43 11.24
C ARG A 323 -6.82 16.35 12.31
N GLY A 324 -5.86 15.44 12.45
CA GLY A 324 -5.90 14.35 13.44
C GLY A 324 -7.06 13.36 13.22
N VAL A 325 -7.49 13.16 11.97
CA VAL A 325 -8.57 12.23 11.62
C VAL A 325 -8.10 10.78 11.77
N THR A 326 -8.99 9.92 12.26
CA THR A 326 -8.78 8.47 12.31
C THR A 326 -9.40 7.80 11.08
N LEU A 327 -8.77 6.72 10.62
CA LEU A 327 -9.34 5.85 9.59
C LEU A 327 -10.08 4.69 10.24
N ALA A 328 -11.12 4.23 9.57
CA ALA A 328 -11.76 2.97 9.84
C ALA A 328 -11.20 1.90 8.90
N LYS A 329 -11.14 0.64 9.34
CA LYS A 329 -10.83 -0.53 8.48
C LYS A 329 -11.98 -1.51 8.55
N VAL A 330 -12.31 -2.10 7.41
CA VAL A 330 -13.22 -3.25 7.35
C VAL A 330 -12.47 -4.45 6.78
N GLY A 331 -12.29 -5.47 7.62
CA GLY A 331 -11.61 -6.72 7.27
C GLY A 331 -12.48 -7.96 7.52
N GLY A 332 -12.19 -9.04 6.81
CA GLY A 332 -12.92 -10.31 6.89
C GLY A 332 -12.71 -11.07 8.20
N SER A 333 -11.68 -10.73 9.00
CA SER A 333 -11.36 -11.46 10.24
C SER A 333 -11.51 -10.61 11.49
N THR A 334 -11.11 -9.34 11.47
CA THR A 334 -11.33 -8.45 12.64
C THR A 334 -12.55 -7.56 12.50
N GLY A 335 -13.20 -7.56 11.33
CA GLY A 335 -14.35 -6.72 11.09
C GLY A 335 -13.97 -5.25 11.05
N TYR A 336 -14.72 -4.45 11.80
CA TYR A 336 -14.56 -3.01 11.88
C TYR A 336 -13.58 -2.64 13.00
N THR A 337 -12.47 -2.01 12.62
CA THR A 337 -11.51 -1.42 13.56
C THR A 337 -11.20 0.02 13.14
N SER A 338 -10.54 0.80 13.99
CA SER A 338 -10.16 2.16 13.66
C SER A 338 -8.86 2.58 14.35
N GLY A 339 -8.18 3.58 13.78
CA GLY A 339 -6.97 4.13 14.37
C GLY A 339 -6.44 5.37 13.65
N PRO A 340 -5.46 6.07 14.24
CA PRO A 340 -4.88 7.27 13.65
C PRO A 340 -4.04 6.95 12.42
N ILE A 341 -3.86 7.95 11.55
CA ILE A 341 -2.87 7.91 10.47
C ILE A 341 -1.53 8.35 11.06
N HIS A 342 -0.50 7.52 10.93
CA HIS A 342 0.86 7.81 11.41
C HIS A 342 1.74 8.46 10.34
N GLY A 343 1.43 8.20 9.07
CA GLY A 343 2.20 8.71 7.95
C GLY A 343 1.58 8.29 6.61
N ILE A 344 1.97 9.02 5.57
CA ILE A 344 1.45 8.89 4.21
C ILE A 344 2.63 8.86 3.24
N ASP A 345 2.34 8.43 2.01
CA ASP A 345 3.36 8.23 0.98
C ASP A 345 4.52 7.34 1.45
N ALA A 346 4.19 6.38 2.30
CA ALA A 346 5.15 5.58 3.01
C ALA A 346 5.80 4.54 2.09
N ALA A 347 6.99 4.12 2.46
CA ALA A 347 7.74 3.09 1.76
C ALA A 347 8.19 2.01 2.74
N THR A 348 8.02 0.75 2.34
CA THR A 348 8.45 -0.44 3.10
C THR A 348 9.42 -1.26 2.26
N CYS A 349 10.65 -1.43 2.73
CA CYS A 349 11.78 -2.00 1.99
C CYS A 349 12.24 -3.36 2.55
N VAL A 350 11.30 -4.16 3.05
CA VAL A 350 11.62 -5.41 3.78
C VAL A 350 11.40 -6.68 2.95
N THR A 351 10.84 -6.56 1.75
CA THR A 351 10.70 -7.69 0.82
C THR A 351 11.93 -7.82 -0.06
N ALA A 352 12.31 -9.06 -0.41
CA ALA A 352 13.43 -9.33 -1.34
C ALA A 352 13.25 -8.61 -2.70
N ASP A 353 12.02 -8.26 -3.06
CA ASP A 353 11.63 -7.62 -4.31
C ASP A 353 11.75 -6.07 -4.30
N GLY A 354 12.36 -5.49 -3.25
CA GLY A 354 12.59 -4.06 -3.11
C GLY A 354 11.54 -3.35 -2.25
N CYS A 355 11.47 -2.02 -2.39
CA CYS A 355 10.56 -1.18 -1.61
C CYS A 355 9.17 -1.10 -2.23
N ARG A 356 8.14 -1.40 -1.44
CA ARG A 356 6.74 -1.07 -1.75
C ARG A 356 6.51 0.40 -1.41
N LEU A 357 6.04 1.19 -2.38
CA LEU A 357 5.92 2.65 -2.27
C LEU A 357 4.44 3.08 -2.18
N GLY A 358 4.20 4.34 -1.80
CA GLY A 358 2.86 4.94 -1.81
C GLY A 358 1.92 4.39 -0.73
N GLN A 359 2.47 3.86 0.37
CA GLN A 359 1.69 3.25 1.44
C GLN A 359 1.13 4.30 2.42
N VAL A 360 0.15 3.90 3.22
CA VAL A 360 -0.36 4.62 4.39
C VAL A 360 -0.01 3.81 5.63
N THR A 361 0.61 4.45 6.61
CA THR A 361 0.83 3.86 7.95
C THR A 361 -0.25 4.33 8.89
N TRP A 362 -0.90 3.40 9.60
CA TRP A 362 -2.07 3.72 10.42
C TRP A 362 -2.32 2.68 11.51
N GLY A 363 -3.18 3.00 12.48
CA GLY A 363 -3.65 2.03 13.48
C GLY A 363 -2.55 1.48 14.38
N ASN A 364 -2.77 0.30 14.95
CA ASN A 364 -1.82 -0.40 15.82
C ASN A 364 -2.09 -1.92 15.77
N GLU A 365 -1.39 -2.69 16.60
CA GLU A 365 -1.52 -4.16 16.70
C GLU A 365 -2.92 -4.67 16.96
N SER A 366 -3.73 -3.95 17.74
CA SER A 366 -5.12 -4.35 17.97
C SER A 366 -6.04 -4.13 16.76
N THR A 367 -5.55 -3.40 15.74
CA THR A 367 -6.34 -2.90 14.63
C THR A 367 -6.38 -3.86 13.43
N LEU A 368 -5.51 -4.88 13.39
CA LEU A 368 -5.42 -5.87 12.31
C LEU A 368 -5.24 -7.29 12.86
N GLY A 369 -5.75 -8.29 12.13
CA GLY A 369 -5.53 -9.71 12.40
C GLY A 369 -5.21 -10.50 11.14
N ASN A 370 -4.73 -11.74 11.31
CA ASN A 370 -4.55 -12.67 10.20
C ASN A 370 -5.89 -12.86 9.46
N GLY A 371 -5.85 -12.87 8.13
CA GLY A 371 -7.04 -12.89 7.27
C GLY A 371 -7.60 -11.52 6.87
N ASP A 372 -7.13 -10.42 7.49
CA ASP A 372 -7.46 -9.05 7.05
C ASP A 372 -6.62 -8.58 5.85
N SER A 373 -5.68 -9.38 5.36
CA SER A 373 -4.95 -9.08 4.12
C SER A 373 -5.93 -8.80 2.98
N GLY A 374 -5.76 -7.69 2.26
CA GLY A 374 -6.71 -7.24 1.24
C GLY A 374 -7.83 -6.32 1.76
N SER A 375 -7.94 -6.13 3.08
CA SER A 375 -8.91 -5.21 3.69
C SER A 375 -8.71 -3.76 3.28
N VAL A 376 -9.75 -2.96 3.46
CA VAL A 376 -9.78 -1.54 3.09
C VAL A 376 -9.81 -0.66 4.32
N THR A 377 -9.10 0.47 4.24
CA THR A 377 -9.28 1.58 5.16
C THR A 377 -10.08 2.70 4.51
N VAL A 378 -11.01 3.29 5.24
CA VAL A 378 -11.89 4.35 4.78
C VAL A 378 -11.92 5.53 5.75
N ASP A 379 -12.16 6.70 5.21
CA ASP A 379 -12.61 7.90 5.93
C ASP A 379 -14.14 7.98 5.77
N PRO A 380 -14.94 7.68 6.82
CA PRO A 380 -16.39 7.84 6.76
C PRO A 380 -16.70 9.33 6.50
N ASP A 381 -17.40 9.62 5.40
CA ASP A 381 -17.37 10.94 4.76
C ASP A 381 -17.77 12.09 5.73
N PRO A 382 -16.84 13.00 6.09
CA PRO A 382 -17.12 14.09 7.00
C PRO A 382 -17.99 15.20 6.38
N ALA A 383 -18.28 15.16 5.07
CA ALA A 383 -19.06 16.16 4.36
C ALA A 383 -20.58 15.87 4.30
N GLY A 384 -21.06 14.81 4.97
CA GLY A 384 -22.49 14.54 5.13
C GLY A 384 -23.18 13.85 3.94
N VAL A 385 -22.40 13.18 3.07
CA VAL A 385 -22.95 12.26 2.08
C VAL A 385 -22.97 10.87 2.71
N ASP A 386 -24.08 10.13 2.59
CA ASP A 386 -24.17 8.75 3.06
C ASP A 386 -23.16 7.88 2.29
N GLY A 387 -21.94 7.74 2.83
CA GLY A 387 -20.87 6.95 2.25
C GLY A 387 -19.49 7.19 2.85
N ALA A 388 -18.47 6.58 2.25
CA ALA A 388 -17.08 6.68 2.68
C ALA A 388 -16.10 6.79 1.51
N LEU A 389 -14.93 7.34 1.81
CA LEU A 389 -13.83 7.50 0.87
C LEU A 389 -12.73 6.50 1.19
N VAL A 390 -12.27 5.75 0.20
CA VAL A 390 -11.16 4.82 0.37
C VAL A 390 -9.85 5.57 0.57
N ALA A 391 -9.16 5.28 1.67
CA ALA A 391 -7.85 5.84 1.98
C ALA A 391 -6.73 4.92 1.46
N SER A 392 -6.85 3.63 1.73
CA SER A 392 -5.88 2.59 1.36
C SER A 392 -6.54 1.21 1.31
N VAL A 393 -5.91 0.27 0.60
CA VAL A 393 -6.30 -1.15 0.57
C VAL A 393 -5.12 -2.04 0.91
N ASN A 394 -5.39 -3.34 1.04
CA ASN A 394 -4.43 -4.35 1.41
C ASN A 394 -3.71 -4.00 2.74
N SER A 395 -4.50 -3.79 3.80
CA SER A 395 -3.88 -3.59 5.11
C SER A 395 -3.16 -4.87 5.55
N ALA A 396 -1.86 -4.76 5.75
CA ALA A 396 -0.96 -5.82 6.18
C ALA A 396 -0.11 -5.34 7.37
N ARG A 397 0.50 -6.31 8.07
CA ARG A 397 1.42 -6.07 9.19
C ARG A 397 2.78 -6.70 8.92
N THR A 398 3.82 -6.01 9.38
CA THR A 398 5.17 -6.56 9.56
C THR A 398 5.61 -6.09 10.94
N TRP A 399 5.62 -6.99 11.92
CA TRP A 399 5.95 -6.63 13.30
C TRP A 399 7.46 -6.55 13.49
N TRP A 400 7.93 -5.37 13.88
CA TRP A 400 9.30 -5.14 14.32
C TRP A 400 9.28 -4.54 15.73
N PRO A 401 10.22 -4.91 16.62
CA PRO A 401 10.41 -4.21 17.89
C PRO A 401 10.45 -2.68 17.69
N GLY A 402 9.50 -1.98 18.31
CA GLY A 402 9.36 -0.53 18.20
C GLY A 402 8.47 -0.03 17.06
N GLN A 403 7.88 -0.90 16.25
CA GLN A 403 6.86 -0.55 15.25
C GLN A 403 5.51 -1.12 15.64
N ASN A 404 4.53 -0.23 15.84
CA ASN A 404 3.18 -0.58 16.22
C ASN A 404 2.15 0.10 15.31
N HIS A 405 2.15 -0.29 14.03
CA HIS A 405 1.21 0.23 13.02
C HIS A 405 1.03 -0.78 11.88
N CYS A 406 -0.03 -0.56 11.11
CA CYS A 406 -0.38 -1.31 9.90
C CYS A 406 0.00 -0.50 8.65
N TRP A 407 0.14 -1.19 7.52
CA TRP A 407 0.48 -0.62 6.22
C TRP A 407 -0.58 -0.98 5.21
N GLY A 408 -0.95 -0.08 4.31
CA GLY A 408 -1.80 -0.38 3.14
C GLY A 408 -1.41 0.48 1.95
N ILE A 409 -1.59 0.02 0.72
CA ILE A 409 -1.33 0.83 -0.48
C ILE A 409 -2.39 1.94 -0.57
N ALA A 410 -1.97 3.20 -0.66
CA ALA A 410 -2.90 4.32 -0.74
C ALA A 410 -3.73 4.23 -2.03
N ALA A 411 -5.01 4.58 -1.96
CA ALA A 411 -5.90 4.53 -3.14
C ALA A 411 -5.36 5.39 -4.29
N HIS A 412 -4.88 6.60 -3.99
CA HIS A 412 -4.28 7.48 -5.01
C HIS A 412 -2.99 6.89 -5.62
N ALA A 413 -2.21 6.12 -4.86
CA ALA A 413 -0.99 5.49 -5.36
C ALA A 413 -1.35 4.34 -6.31
N LEU A 414 -2.35 3.54 -5.95
CA LEU A 414 -2.90 2.48 -6.81
C LEU A 414 -3.44 3.07 -8.14
N THR A 415 -4.16 4.19 -8.08
CA THR A 415 -4.65 4.88 -9.29
C THR A 415 -3.50 5.44 -10.12
N SER A 416 -2.53 6.09 -9.50
CA SER A 416 -1.42 6.73 -10.23
C SER A 416 -0.51 5.72 -10.90
N ALA A 417 -0.26 4.58 -10.26
CA ALA A 417 0.63 3.53 -10.78
C ALA A 417 -0.08 2.58 -11.76
N HIS A 418 -1.35 2.22 -11.48
CA HIS A 418 -2.02 1.12 -12.16
C HIS A 418 -3.36 1.48 -12.80
N GLY A 419 -3.86 2.70 -12.60
CA GLY A 419 -5.13 3.17 -13.18
C GLY A 419 -6.39 2.68 -12.47
N TYR A 420 -6.27 1.87 -11.41
CA TYR A 420 -7.42 1.39 -10.64
C TYR A 420 -7.93 2.44 -9.66
N HIS A 421 -9.24 2.58 -9.55
CA HIS A 421 -9.92 3.54 -8.68
C HIS A 421 -11.16 2.94 -7.99
N PHE A 422 -11.79 3.70 -7.10
CA PHE A 422 -12.91 3.27 -6.25
C PHE A 422 -14.19 4.07 -6.46
#